data_AF-A0A1A6DTQ9-F1
#
_entry.id   AF-A0A1A6DTQ9-F1
#
_cell.length_a   1.000
_cell.length_b   1.000
_cell.length_c   1.000
_cell.angle_alpha   90.00
_cell.angle_beta   90.00
_cell.angle_gamma   90.00
#
_symmetry.space_group_name_H-M   'P 1'
#
loop_
_entity.id
_entity.type
_entity.pdbx_description
1 polymer ?
#
loop_
_entity_poly.entity_id
_entity_poly.type
_entity_poly.pdbx_seq_one_letter_code
_entity_poly.pdbx_strand_id
1 'polypeptide(L)'
;MTAPTPAPPSPARPWYREPYVWMVIGGPLVVVVASLVTVTIAVRNADTVLPREAAPAPAVVAPDRMTPEERLQAEKALLPANQGRNHAVSSALPKKD
;
A
#
# COMPACT_ATOMS: atom_id res chain seq x y z
N MET A 1 63.73 18.27 -41.57
CA MET A 1 62.85 17.78 -40.50
C MET A 1 61.41 17.92 -40.98
N THR A 2 60.79 16.85 -41.46
CA THR A 2 59.37 16.84 -41.87
C THR A 2 58.61 15.99 -40.86
N ALA A 3 57.59 16.57 -40.23
CA ALA A 3 56.77 15.88 -39.23
C ALA A 3 55.80 14.90 -39.91
N PRO A 4 55.50 13.74 -39.29
CA PRO A 4 54.49 12.83 -39.83
C PRO A 4 53.10 13.45 -39.73
N THR A 5 52.31 13.30 -40.80
CA THR A 5 50.90 13.70 -40.83
C THR A 5 50.07 12.77 -39.95
N PRO A 6 49.18 13.27 -39.07
CA PRO A 6 48.33 12.41 -38.25
C PRO A 6 47.35 11.63 -39.12
N ALA A 7 47.16 10.35 -38.81
CA ALA A 7 46.22 9.49 -39.50
C ALA A 7 44.76 9.94 -39.25
N PRO A 8 43.85 9.74 -40.21
CA PRO A 8 42.44 10.08 -40.05
C PRO A 8 41.79 9.22 -38.94
N PRO A 9 40.80 9.75 -38.21
CA PRO A 9 40.11 9.01 -37.17
C PRO A 9 39.29 7.85 -37.76
N SER A 10 39.34 6.69 -37.10
CA SER A 10 38.50 5.55 -37.47
C SER A 10 37.00 5.89 -37.27
N PRO A 11 36.11 5.44 -38.17
CA PRO A 11 34.68 5.66 -38.01
C PRO A 11 34.17 4.96 -36.75
N ALA A 12 33.50 5.71 -35.88
CA ALA A 12 32.88 5.16 -34.67
C ALA A 12 31.79 4.15 -35.03
N ARG A 13 31.73 3.03 -34.30
CA ARG A 13 30.66 2.05 -34.46
C ARG A 13 29.32 2.65 -34.00
N PRO A 14 28.20 2.30 -34.66
CA PRO A 14 26.89 2.73 -34.19
C PRO A 14 26.57 2.15 -32.81
N TRP A 15 26.12 3.00 -31.89
CA TRP A 15 25.90 2.69 -30.47
C TRP A 15 24.95 1.50 -30.22
N TYR A 16 23.94 1.30 -31.07
CA TYR A 16 22.96 0.21 -30.92
C TYR A 16 23.52 -1.19 -31.19
N ARG A 17 24.73 -1.29 -31.77
CA ARG A 17 25.43 -2.57 -31.99
C ARG A 17 26.22 -3.04 -30.76
N GLU A 18 26.37 -2.18 -29.75
CA GLU A 18 27.15 -2.48 -28.57
C GLU A 18 26.30 -3.26 -27.56
N PRO A 19 26.69 -4.48 -27.15
CA PRO A 19 25.84 -5.35 -26.34
C PRO A 19 25.53 -4.77 -24.95
N TYR A 20 26.43 -3.96 -24.38
CA TYR A 20 26.22 -3.35 -23.07
C TYR A 20 25.09 -2.31 -23.08
N VAL A 21 24.79 -1.68 -24.22
CA VAL A 21 23.69 -0.70 -24.31
C VAL A 21 22.36 -1.39 -24.03
N TRP A 22 22.18 -2.61 -24.52
CA TRP A 22 20.98 -3.41 -24.25
C TRP A 22 20.88 -3.88 -22.80
N MET A 23 22.00 -4.08 -22.09
CA MET A 23 21.97 -4.37 -20.66
C MET A 23 21.51 -3.15 -19.84
N VAL A 24 21.97 -1.95 -20.21
CA VAL A 24 21.58 -0.69 -19.57
C VAL A 24 20.11 -0.37 -19.81
N ILE A 25 19.61 -0.57 -21.04
CA ILE A 25 18.20 -0.37 -21.38
C ILE A 25 17.33 -1.50 -20.81
N GLY A 26 17.85 -2.72 -20.79
CA GLY A 26 17.15 -3.92 -20.37
C GLY A 26 16.72 -3.88 -18.90
N GLY A 27 17.58 -3.41 -18.00
CA GLY A 27 17.24 -3.28 -16.57
C GLY A 27 15.96 -2.47 -16.33
N PRO A 28 15.90 -1.19 -16.76
CA PRO A 28 14.70 -0.36 -16.67
C PRO A 28 13.50 -0.96 -17.42
N LEU A 29 13.71 -1.52 -18.61
CA LEU A 29 12.62 -2.12 -19.40
C LEU A 29 11.95 -3.28 -18.64
N VAL A 30 12.73 -4.13 -17.98
CA VAL A 30 12.22 -5.25 -17.17
C VAL A 30 11.35 -4.73 -16.02
N VAL A 31 11.75 -3.64 -15.34
CA VAL A 31 10.96 -3.05 -14.25
C VAL A 31 9.63 -2.51 -14.77
N VAL A 32 9.62 -1.84 -15.92
CA VAL A 32 8.38 -1.36 -16.55
C VAL A 32 7.43 -2.52 -16.85
N VAL A 33 7.95 -3.60 -17.45
CA VAL A 33 7.15 -4.81 -17.74
C VAL A 33 6.62 -5.44 -16.45
N ALA A 34 7.46 -5.59 -15.43
CA ALA A 34 7.06 -6.14 -14.13
C ALA A 34 5.94 -5.32 -13.48
N SER A 35 6.05 -3.99 -13.50
CA SER A 35 5.02 -3.08 -12.98
C SER A 35 3.67 -3.27 -13.68
N LEU A 36 3.67 -3.35 -15.02
CA LEU A 36 2.47 -3.60 -15.80
C LEU A 36 1.85 -4.96 -15.48
N VAL A 37 2.66 -6.00 -15.30
CA VAL A 37 2.20 -7.32 -14.87
C VAL A 37 1.53 -7.25 -13.50
N THR A 38 2.16 -6.58 -12.53
CA THR A 38 1.58 -6.38 -11.19
C THR A 38 0.24 -5.67 -11.25
N VAL A 39 0.15 -4.56 -12.00
CA VAL A 39 -1.11 -3.82 -12.18
C VAL A 39 -2.17 -4.71 -12.83
N THR A 40 -1.79 -5.50 -13.84
CA THR A 40 -2.71 -6.41 -14.51
C THR A 40 -3.27 -7.47 -13.56
N ILE A 41 -2.44 -8.03 -12.68
CA ILE A 41 -2.86 -8.98 -11.66
C ILE A 41 -3.80 -8.31 -10.65
N ALA A 42 -3.46 -7.10 -10.21
CA ALA A 42 -4.25 -6.37 -9.22
C ALA A 42 -5.66 -6.01 -9.75
N VAL A 43 -5.77 -5.57 -11.01
CA VAL A 43 -7.06 -5.20 -11.61
C VAL A 43 -7.92 -6.44 -11.88
N ARG A 44 -7.32 -7.54 -12.35
CA ARG A 44 -8.08 -8.75 -12.71
C ARG A 44 -8.54 -9.56 -11.50
N ASN A 45 -7.82 -9.50 -10.39
CA ASN A 45 -8.14 -10.21 -9.16
C ASN A 45 -8.56 -9.24 -8.04
N ALA A 46 -9.10 -8.07 -8.39
CA ALA A 46 -9.61 -7.13 -7.41
C ALA A 46 -10.82 -7.77 -6.69
N ASP A 47 -10.71 -7.97 -5.38
CA ASP A 47 -11.82 -8.43 -4.57
C ASP A 47 -12.97 -7.42 -4.65
N THR A 48 -14.19 -7.95 -4.81
CA THR A 48 -15.40 -7.14 -4.85
C THR A 48 -15.52 -6.37 -3.54
N VAL A 49 -15.42 -5.04 -3.60
CA VAL A 49 -15.59 -4.19 -2.42
C VAL A 49 -17.02 -4.37 -1.89
N LEU A 50 -17.16 -4.79 -0.62
CA LEU A 50 -18.47 -4.79 0.04
C LEU A 50 -19.00 -3.35 0.01
N PRO A 51 -20.25 -3.11 -0.44
CA PRO A 51 -20.86 -1.79 -0.37
C PRO A 51 -20.78 -1.28 1.05
N ARG A 52 -20.34 -0.03 1.24
CA ARG A 52 -20.16 0.55 2.58
C ARG A 52 -21.49 0.67 3.33
N GLU A 53 -22.63 0.71 2.62
CA GLU A 53 -23.97 0.56 3.23
C GLU A 53 -24.31 -0.84 3.74
N ALA A 54 -23.58 -1.89 3.32
CA ALA A 54 -23.85 -3.29 3.65
C ALA A 54 -22.90 -3.87 4.69
N ALA A 55 -22.08 -3.04 5.36
CA ALA A 55 -21.59 -3.44 6.67
C ALA A 55 -22.82 -3.51 7.58
N PRO A 56 -23.23 -4.71 8.05
CA PRO A 56 -24.30 -4.76 9.02
C PRO A 56 -23.82 -3.92 10.20
N ALA A 57 -24.53 -2.84 10.53
CA ALA A 57 -24.45 -2.30 11.86
C ALA A 57 -24.54 -3.52 12.80
N PRO A 58 -23.57 -3.74 13.70
CA PRO A 58 -23.58 -4.91 14.56
C PRO A 58 -24.97 -4.96 15.17
N ALA A 59 -25.68 -6.07 14.91
CA ALA A 59 -27.10 -6.19 15.17
C ALA A 59 -27.39 -5.59 16.53
N VAL A 60 -28.03 -4.41 16.54
CA VAL A 60 -28.34 -3.70 17.76
C VAL A 60 -29.42 -4.53 18.42
N VAL A 61 -29.00 -5.48 19.25
CA VAL A 61 -29.91 -6.23 20.10
C VAL A 61 -30.75 -5.18 20.84
N ALA A 62 -32.07 -5.31 20.75
CA ALA A 62 -32.99 -4.28 21.21
C ALA A 62 -32.62 -3.85 22.64
N PRO A 63 -32.41 -2.55 22.90
CA PRO A 63 -31.90 -2.04 24.18
C PRO A 63 -32.78 -2.38 25.39
N ASP A 64 -34.05 -2.74 25.14
CA ASP A 64 -35.03 -3.14 26.14
C ASP A 64 -34.75 -4.50 26.80
N ARG A 65 -33.81 -5.30 26.27
CA ARG A 65 -33.48 -6.63 26.83
C ARG A 65 -32.09 -6.72 27.45
N MET A 66 -31.35 -5.62 27.55
CA MET A 66 -29.98 -5.61 28.08
C MET A 66 -29.94 -5.07 29.51
N THR A 67 -29.13 -5.69 30.34
CA THR A 67 -28.74 -5.12 31.63
C THR A 67 -27.89 -3.85 31.43
N PRO A 68 -27.84 -2.92 32.40
CA PRO A 68 -27.07 -1.68 32.26
C PRO A 68 -25.59 -1.89 31.91
N GLU A 69 -24.98 -2.95 32.45
CA GLU A 69 -23.60 -3.38 32.18
C GLU A 69 -23.39 -3.78 30.72
N GLU A 70 -24.31 -4.57 30.15
CA GLU A 70 -24.24 -5.04 28.76
C GLU A 70 -24.41 -3.87 27.77
N ARG A 71 -25.22 -2.86 28.12
CA ARG A 71 -25.41 -1.65 27.30
C ARG A 71 -24.12 -0.83 27.24
N LEU A 72 -23.46 -0.64 28.37
CA LEU A 72 -22.16 0.06 28.46
C LEU A 72 -21.06 -0.65 27.65
N GLN A 73 -21.09 -1.98 27.61
CA GLN A 73 -20.14 -2.77 26.82
C GLN A 73 -20.43 -2.70 25.33
N ALA A 74 -21.71 -2.74 24.94
CA ALA A 74 -22.13 -2.58 23.55
C ALA A 74 -21.78 -1.18 23.02
N GLU A 75 -21.98 -0.14 23.82
CA GLU A 75 -21.54 1.22 23.51
C GLU A 75 -20.03 1.29 23.34
N LYS A 76 -19.26 0.63 24.23
CA LYS A 76 -17.79 0.55 24.12
C LYS A 76 -17.31 -0.10 22.84
N ALA A 77 -18.03 -1.12 22.35
CA ALA A 77 -17.71 -1.82 21.11
C ALA A 77 -17.98 -0.99 19.85
N LEU A 78 -18.77 0.08 19.95
CA LEU A 78 -19.07 1.01 18.85
C LEU A 78 -18.07 2.18 18.76
N LEU A 79 -17.14 2.33 19.71
CA LEU A 79 -16.15 3.39 19.63
C LEU A 79 -15.25 3.20 18.41
N PRO A 80 -14.88 4.29 17.71
CA PRO A 80 -13.98 4.21 16.58
C PRO A 80 -12.65 3.57 16.99
N ALA A 81 -12.04 2.81 16.07
CA ALA A 81 -10.89 1.95 16.36
C ALA A 81 -9.68 2.69 16.99
N ASN A 82 -9.59 4.01 16.78
CA ASN A 82 -8.59 4.87 17.43
C ASN A 82 -8.89 5.15 18.92
N GLN A 83 -10.14 5.09 19.36
CA GLN A 83 -10.57 5.28 20.74
C GLN A 83 -10.66 3.96 21.51
N GLY A 84 -11.06 2.85 20.86
CA GLY A 84 -11.22 1.54 21.52
C GLY A 84 -9.91 0.87 21.97
N ARG A 85 -8.77 1.20 21.36
CA ARG A 85 -7.48 0.55 21.69
C ARG A 85 -6.86 1.00 23.02
N ASN A 86 -7.35 2.07 23.64
CA ASN A 86 -6.77 2.66 24.85
C ASN A 86 -7.53 2.30 26.15
N HIS A 87 -7.84 1.02 26.35
CA HIS A 87 -8.41 0.54 27.62
C HIS A 87 -7.49 0.75 28.85
N ALA A 88 -6.18 0.97 28.63
CA ALA A 88 -5.20 1.23 29.69
C ALA A 88 -5.08 2.72 30.10
N VAL A 89 -5.73 3.65 29.38
CA VAL A 89 -5.69 5.10 29.68
C VAL A 89 -7.02 5.55 30.28
N SER A 90 -7.55 4.77 31.24
CA SER A 90 -8.61 5.23 32.13
C SER A 90 -7.99 5.53 33.47
N SER A 91 -7.75 6.80 33.79
CA SER A 91 -7.53 7.21 35.18
C SER A 91 -8.85 7.05 35.92
N ALA A 92 -9.07 5.88 36.52
CA ALA A 92 -10.10 5.71 37.53
C ALA A 92 -9.76 6.67 38.68
N LEU A 93 -10.38 7.86 38.68
CA LEU A 93 -10.36 8.71 39.85
C LEU A 93 -11.08 7.94 40.97
N PRO A 94 -10.44 7.72 42.13
CA PRO A 94 -11.06 7.01 43.21
C PRO A 94 -12.31 7.77 43.66
N LYS A 95 -13.40 7.03 43.91
CA LYS A 95 -14.59 7.55 44.57
C LYS A 95 -14.16 8.01 45.97
N LYS A 96 -14.28 9.31 46.22
CA LYS A 96 -14.06 9.89 47.54
C LYS A 96 -15.36 9.70 48.32
N ASP A 97 -15.28 8.95 49.41
CA ASP A 97 -16.27 9.04 50.49
C ASP A 97 -16.18 10.42 51.16
#